data_AF-A0A9E3IXL2-F1
#
_entry.id   AF-A0A9E3IXL2-F1
#
_cell.length_a   1.000
_cell.length_b   1.000
_cell.length_c   1.000
_cell.angle_alpha   90.00
_cell.angle_beta   90.00
_cell.angle_gamma   90.00
#
_symmetry.space_group_name_H-M   'P 1'
#
loop_
_entity.id
_entity.type
_entity.pdbx_description
1 polymer ?
#
loop_
_entity_poly.entity_id
_entity_poly.type
_entity_poly.pdbx_seq_one_letter_code
_entity_poly.pdbx_strand_id
1 'polypeptide(L)'
;MAEHEGPYAGKGPKGWTPSDLALCEEVSDRMLQDRLLDARGVEVSADAGVIVLTGEVPGASDVAHAEMLARATPGVVDVKNRLVVHPGPRAVDKLAPREAAHYEGRWGRWVPPFIT
;
A
#
# COMPACT_ATOMS: atom_id res chain seq x y z
N MET A 1 26.29 3.80 14.64
CA MET A 1 25.70 3.78 13.28
C MET A 1 25.22 5.19 13.03
N ALA A 2 25.74 5.85 11.99
CA ALA A 2 25.92 7.31 11.94
C ALA A 2 24.62 8.11 11.79
N GLU A 3 24.48 9.10 12.66
CA GLU A 3 23.55 10.22 12.57
C GLU A 3 23.96 11.11 11.38
N HIS A 4 23.15 11.15 10.33
CA HIS A 4 23.38 11.98 9.14
C HIS A 4 22.20 12.92 8.82
N GLU A 5 21.44 13.34 9.83
CA GLU A 5 20.34 14.30 9.64
C GLU A 5 20.77 15.70 10.10
N GLY A 6 21.67 16.32 9.34
CA GLY A 6 21.98 17.74 9.53
C GLY A 6 20.75 18.63 9.21
N PRO A 7 20.64 19.85 9.80
CA PRO A 7 19.46 20.73 9.70
C PRO A 7 19.15 21.30 8.28
N TYR A 8 19.88 20.83 7.28
CA TYR A 8 19.81 21.23 5.88
C TYR A 8 19.25 20.12 4.97
N ALA A 9 19.06 18.90 5.48
CA ALA A 9 18.40 17.82 4.75
C ALA A 9 16.97 18.26 4.33
N GLY A 10 16.62 18.06 3.06
CA GLY A 10 15.32 18.47 2.49
C GLY A 10 15.21 19.94 2.06
N LYS A 11 16.25 20.77 2.26
CA LYS A 11 16.27 22.15 1.76
C LYS A 11 17.02 22.21 0.43
N GLY A 12 16.26 22.02 -0.66
CA GLY A 12 16.77 22.23 -2.01
C GLY A 12 17.19 23.69 -2.27
N PRO A 13 17.92 23.95 -3.36
CA PRO A 13 18.27 25.30 -3.76
C PRO A 13 17.02 26.18 -3.94
N LYS A 14 17.16 27.49 -3.72
CA LYS A 14 16.02 28.43 -3.74
C LYS A 14 15.30 28.38 -5.10
N GLY A 15 14.03 28.02 -5.10
CA GLY A 15 13.20 27.92 -6.31
C GLY A 15 13.40 26.65 -7.12
N TRP A 16 14.10 25.64 -6.57
CA TRP A 16 14.19 24.34 -7.21
C TRP A 16 12.87 23.58 -7.03
N THR A 17 12.20 23.34 -8.15
CA THR A 17 11.03 22.48 -8.23
C THR A 17 11.41 21.29 -9.09
N PRO A 18 11.33 20.05 -8.57
CA PRO A 18 11.57 18.88 -9.39
C PRO A 18 10.54 18.81 -10.52
N SER A 19 10.97 18.34 -11.70
CA SER A 19 10.07 18.05 -12.80
C SER A 19 9.11 16.93 -12.42
N ASP A 20 7.93 16.87 -13.04
CA ASP A 20 6.94 15.82 -12.79
C ASP A 20 7.52 14.41 -12.98
N LEU A 21 8.35 14.21 -14.00
CA LEU A 21 9.05 12.94 -14.21
C LEU A 21 9.99 12.59 -13.05
N ALA A 22 10.74 13.56 -12.54
CA ALA A 22 11.65 13.34 -11.41
C ALA A 22 10.88 13.04 -10.11
N LEU A 23 9.73 13.68 -9.91
CA LEU A 23 8.82 13.36 -8.81
C LEU A 23 8.26 11.94 -8.93
N CYS A 24 7.85 11.54 -10.13
CA CYS A 24 7.35 10.20 -10.40
C CYS A 24 8.42 9.13 -10.12
N GLU A 25 9.64 9.35 -10.60
CA GLU A 25 10.78 8.47 -10.33
C GLU A 25 11.09 8.38 -8.84
N GLU A 26 11.19 9.50 -8.13
CA GLU A 26 11.49 9.53 -6.70
C GLU A 26 10.42 8.85 -5.85
N VAL A 27 9.13 9.08 -6.16
CA VAL A 27 8.02 8.40 -5.49
C VAL A 27 8.07 6.90 -5.78
N SER A 28 8.33 6.51 -7.03
CA SER A 28 8.41 5.10 -7.42
C SER A 28 9.59 4.38 -6.74
N ASP A 29 10.75 5.03 -6.63
CA ASP A 29 11.93 4.50 -5.94
C ASP A 29 11.63 4.29 -4.44
N ARG A 30 11.03 5.30 -3.78
CA ARG A 30 10.60 5.18 -2.38
C ARG A 30 9.62 4.04 -2.16
N MET A 31 8.64 3.87 -3.06
CA MET A 31 7.70 2.75 -2.99
C MET A 31 8.40 1.41 -3.22
N LEU A 32 9.41 1.34 -4.08
CA LEU A 32 10.21 0.14 -4.34
C LEU A 32 11.08 -0.25 -3.14
N GLN A 33 11.61 0.74 -2.41
CA GLN A 33 12.43 0.53 -1.22
C GLN A 33 11.59 0.18 0.03
N ASP A 34 10.30 0.49 0.02
CA ASP A 34 9.41 0.22 1.14
C ASP A 34 9.13 -1.29 1.27
N ARG A 35 9.28 -1.81 2.49
CA ARG A 35 9.14 -3.26 2.78
C ARG A 35 7.73 -3.64 3.22
N LEU A 36 6.89 -2.66 3.51
CA LEU A 36 5.56 -2.81 4.07
C LEU A 36 4.47 -2.58 3.02
N LEU A 37 4.79 -1.88 1.92
CA LEU A 37 3.88 -1.60 0.82
C LEU A 37 4.07 -2.56 -0.35
N ASP A 38 2.98 -3.19 -0.81
CA ASP A 38 2.97 -3.93 -2.07
C ASP A 38 2.63 -3.03 -3.26
N ALA A 39 3.65 -2.41 -3.85
CA ALA A 39 3.50 -1.46 -4.96
C ALA A 39 3.29 -2.10 -6.35
N ARG A 40 3.20 -3.44 -6.46
CA ARG A 40 3.14 -4.13 -7.77
C ARG A 40 1.93 -3.76 -8.64
N GLY A 41 0.81 -3.40 -7.99
CA GLY A 41 -0.43 -2.97 -8.63
C GLY A 41 -0.63 -1.46 -8.64
N VAL A 42 0.36 -0.68 -8.19
CA VAL A 42 0.28 0.77 -8.05
C VAL A 42 0.90 1.45 -9.25
N GLU A 43 0.15 2.37 -9.85
CA GLU A 43 0.62 3.27 -10.91
C GLU A 43 0.75 4.69 -10.35
N VAL A 44 1.89 5.31 -10.62
CA VAL A 44 2.22 6.66 -10.16
C VAL A 44 2.26 7.59 -11.36
N SER A 45 1.57 8.73 -11.26
CA SER A 45 1.64 9.80 -12.25
C SER A 45 1.84 11.14 -11.54
N ALA A 46 2.52 12.07 -12.19
CA ALA A 46 2.77 13.40 -11.66
C ALA A 46 2.33 14.46 -12.68
N ASP A 47 1.67 15.52 -12.21
CA ASP A 47 1.24 16.65 -13.03
C ASP A 47 1.35 17.95 -12.22
N ALA A 48 2.21 18.87 -12.67
CA ALA A 48 2.48 20.14 -12.01
C ALA A 48 2.75 20.03 -10.49
N GLY A 49 3.47 18.99 -10.06
CA GLY A 49 3.76 18.73 -8.65
C GLY A 49 2.66 18.00 -7.87
N VAL A 50 1.55 17.63 -8.53
CA VAL A 50 0.48 16.81 -7.95
C VAL A 50 0.72 15.35 -8.31
N ILE A 51 0.90 14.51 -7.30
CA ILE A 51 1.02 13.06 -7.49
C ILE A 51 -0.37 12.45 -7.56
N VAL A 52 -0.59 11.55 -8.50
CA VAL A 52 -1.80 10.77 -8.65
C VAL A 52 -1.43 9.30 -8.52
N LEU A 53 -2.04 8.64 -7.52
CA LEU A 53 -1.85 7.21 -7.28
C LEU A 53 -3.10 6.46 -7.75
N THR A 54 -2.94 5.51 -8.67
CA THR A 54 -4.02 4.68 -9.22
C THR A 54 -3.65 3.21 -9.20
N GLY A 55 -4.65 2.32 -9.29
CA GLY A 55 -4.43 0.87 -9.33
C GLY A 55 -4.99 0.15 -8.10
N GLU A 56 -4.41 -1.01 -7.80
CA GLU A 56 -4.96 -1.97 -6.83
C GLU A 56 -3.93 -2.31 -5.75
N VAL A 57 -4.38 -2.38 -4.49
CA VAL A 57 -3.55 -2.78 -3.34
C VAL A 57 -4.25 -3.83 -2.47
N PRO A 58 -3.50 -4.71 -1.79
CA PRO A 58 -4.08 -5.83 -1.03
C PRO A 58 -4.80 -5.42 0.26
N GLY A 59 -4.48 -4.25 0.82
CA GLY A 59 -5.00 -3.79 2.11
C GLY A 59 -5.28 -2.29 2.16
N ALA A 60 -6.17 -1.90 3.07
CA ALA A 60 -6.43 -0.49 3.35
C ALA A 60 -5.22 0.21 4.00
N SER A 61 -4.37 -0.54 4.71
CA SER A 61 -3.12 -0.02 5.26
C SER A 61 -2.15 0.37 4.15
N ASP A 62 -2.06 -0.39 3.06
CA ASP A 62 -1.24 -0.09 1.89
C ASP A 62 -1.67 1.23 1.22
N VAL A 63 -2.99 1.49 1.13
CA VAL A 63 -3.53 2.76 0.60
C VAL A 63 -3.00 3.97 1.37
N ALA A 64 -3.10 3.92 2.71
CA ALA A 64 -2.66 5.00 3.57
C ALA A 64 -1.12 5.14 3.56
N HIS A 65 -0.41 4.01 3.46
CA HIS A 65 1.05 4.00 3.43
C HIS A 65 1.60 4.58 2.13
N ALA A 66 1.02 4.23 0.98
CA ALA A 66 1.38 4.77 -0.33
C ALA A 66 1.17 6.30 -0.38
N GLU A 67 0.06 6.79 0.15
CA GLU A 67 -0.22 8.23 0.24
C GLU A 67 0.80 8.96 1.12
N MET A 68 1.11 8.40 2.28
CA MET A 68 2.09 8.95 3.21
C MET A 68 3.49 9.03 2.58
N LEU A 69 3.93 7.97 1.89
CA LEU A 69 5.21 7.95 1.17
C LEU A 69 5.26 9.02 0.08
N ALA A 70 4.21 9.12 -0.76
CA ALA A 70 4.15 10.10 -1.82
C ALA A 70 4.18 11.53 -1.25
N ARG A 71 3.48 11.79 -0.16
CA ARG A 71 3.43 13.11 0.50
C ARG A 71 4.73 13.48 1.20
N ALA A 72 5.51 12.48 1.64
CA ALA A 72 6.81 12.68 2.25
C ALA A 72 7.91 13.01 1.21
N THR A 73 7.63 12.88 -0.08
CA THR A 73 8.58 13.20 -1.15
C THR A 73 8.78 14.72 -1.27
N PRO A 74 10.03 15.22 -1.24
CA PRO A 74 10.32 16.64 -1.41
C PRO A 74 9.86 17.17 -2.78
N GLY A 75 9.12 18.28 -2.76
CA GLY A 75 8.64 18.93 -3.98
C GLY A 75 7.24 18.48 -4.42
N VAL A 76 6.63 17.52 -3.74
CA VAL A 76 5.20 17.20 -3.92
C VAL A 76 4.34 18.30 -3.32
N VAL A 77 3.42 18.82 -4.13
CA VAL A 77 2.47 19.87 -3.74
C VAL A 77 1.20 19.24 -3.16
N ASP A 78 0.69 18.20 -3.81
CA ASP A 78 -0.54 17.51 -3.41
C ASP A 78 -0.53 16.04 -3.87
N VAL A 79 -1.35 15.21 -3.23
CA VAL A 79 -1.47 13.77 -3.55
C VAL A 79 -2.94 13.41 -3.73
N LYS A 80 -3.29 12.91 -4.92
CA LYS A 80 -4.61 12.37 -5.25
C LYS A 80 -4.56 10.85 -5.20
N ASN A 81 -5.06 10.30 -4.10
CA ASN A 81 -5.17 8.87 -3.90
C ASN A 81 -6.45 8.32 -4.54
N ARG A 82 -6.30 7.45 -5.53
CA ARG A 82 -7.38 6.72 -6.21
C ARG A 82 -7.13 5.21 -6.23
N LEU A 83 -6.41 4.71 -5.23
CA LEU A 83 -6.14 3.29 -5.06
C LEU A 83 -7.40 2.55 -4.61
N VAL A 84 -7.60 1.35 -5.17
CA VAL A 84 -8.70 0.47 -4.81
C VAL A 84 -8.17 -0.72 -4.02
N VAL A 85 -8.84 -1.06 -2.92
CA VAL A 85 -8.44 -2.22 -2.10
C VAL A 85 -9.00 -3.49 -2.73
N HIS A 86 -8.11 -4.33 -3.24
CA HIS A 86 -8.41 -5.67 -3.73
C HIS A 86 -7.75 -6.68 -2.80
N PRO A 87 -8.45 -7.13 -1.73
CA PRO A 87 -7.91 -8.16 -0.87
C PRO A 87 -7.78 -9.44 -1.70
N GLY A 88 -6.54 -9.74 -2.12
CA GLY A 88 -6.20 -11.06 -2.65
C GLY A 88 -6.61 -12.14 -1.64
N PRO A 89 -6.79 -13.40 -2.07
CA PRO A 89 -7.26 -14.47 -1.19
C PRO A 89 -6.35 -14.50 0.04
N ARG A 90 -6.88 -14.02 1.18
CA ARG A 90 -6.10 -13.89 2.40
C ARG A 90 -5.54 -15.28 2.71
N ALA A 91 -4.26 -15.36 3.05
CA ALA A 91 -3.67 -16.61 3.53
C ALA A 91 -4.39 -17.17 4.79
N VAL A 92 -5.27 -16.38 5.43
CA VAL A 92 -6.17 -16.83 6.51
C VAL A 92 -7.23 -17.83 6.03
N ASP A 93 -7.52 -17.89 4.72
CA ASP A 93 -8.45 -18.86 4.12
C ASP A 93 -7.81 -20.27 3.98
N LYS A 94 -6.47 -20.35 4.01
CA LYS A 94 -5.76 -21.64 4.00
C LYS A 94 -5.69 -22.33 5.37
N LEU A 95 -6.07 -21.63 6.44
CA LEU A 95 -6.37 -22.32 7.70
C LEU A 95 -7.80 -22.84 7.63
N ALA A 96 -8.09 -23.69 6.64
CA ALA A 96 -9.12 -24.70 6.84
C ALA A 96 -8.74 -25.42 8.14
N PRO A 97 -9.64 -25.54 9.13
CA PRO A 97 -9.33 -26.26 10.34
C PRO A 97 -8.87 -27.66 9.94
N ARG A 98 -7.69 -28.06 10.44
CA ARG A 98 -7.13 -29.42 10.28
C ARG A 98 -8.02 -30.50 10.93
N GLU A 99 -9.13 -30.07 11.52
CA GLU A 99 -10.20 -30.85 12.14
C GLU A 99 -11.46 -30.91 11.25
N ALA A 100 -11.31 -30.93 9.92
CA ALA A 100 -12.32 -31.56 9.08
C ALA A 100 -12.29 -33.08 9.32
N ALA A 101 -12.98 -33.47 10.39
CA ALA A 101 -13.65 -34.75 10.59
C ALA A 101 -12.80 -36.02 10.36
N HIS A 102 -12.35 -36.61 11.48
CA HIS A 102 -12.62 -38.03 11.68
C HIS A 102 -14.14 -38.21 11.63
N TYR A 103 -14.65 -38.63 10.46
CA TYR A 103 -16.06 -38.96 10.26
C TYR A 103 -16.23 -40.47 10.44
N GLU A 104 -16.86 -40.90 11.51
CA GLU A 104 -17.57 -42.18 11.54
C GLU A 104 -18.95 -41.92 12.14
N GLY A 105 -19.98 -41.99 11.29
CA GLY A 105 -21.37 -41.95 11.75
C GLY A 105 -22.34 -41.18 10.84
N ARG A 106 -22.70 -41.79 9.70
CA ARG A 106 -24.08 -41.79 9.20
C ARG A 106 -24.82 -40.43 9.11
N TRP A 107 -24.51 -39.69 8.03
CA TRP A 107 -25.26 -38.61 7.36
C TRP A 107 -26.67 -38.24 7.87
N GLY A 108 -26.91 -36.95 8.14
CA GLY A 108 -28.25 -36.34 8.07
C GLY A 108 -28.47 -35.01 8.80
N ARG A 109 -28.26 -33.88 8.10
CA ARG A 109 -28.73 -32.49 8.37
C ARG A 109 -27.84 -31.59 9.26
N TRP A 110 -27.16 -30.64 8.61
CA TRP A 110 -26.46 -29.52 9.24
C TRP A 110 -27.45 -28.41 9.65
N VAL A 111 -27.37 -27.94 10.89
CA VAL A 111 -28.01 -26.68 11.32
C VAL A 111 -26.95 -25.79 12.01
N PRO A 112 -26.67 -24.57 11.50
CA PRO A 112 -25.73 -23.65 12.12
C PRO A 112 -26.31 -23.00 13.39
N PRO A 113 -25.48 -22.61 14.37
CA PRO A 113 -25.91 -22.14 15.70
C PRO A 113 -26.29 -20.64 15.74
N PHE A 114 -27.01 -20.14 14.74
CA PHE A 114 -27.57 -18.78 14.79
C PHE A 114 -28.86 -18.68 14.00
N ILE A 115 -29.94 -19.27 14.52
CA ILE A 115 -31.33 -18.78 14.44
C ILE A 115 -32.07 -19.44 15.62
N THR A 116 -32.46 -18.58 16.59
CA THR A 116 -33.34 -18.78 17.78
C THR A 116 -32.98 -19.89 18.77
#